data_AF-A0A3D1LC91-F1
#
_entry.id   AF-A0A3D1LC91-F1
#
_cell.length_a   1.000
_cell.length_b   1.000
_cell.length_c   1.000
_cell.angle_alpha   90.00
_cell.angle_beta   90.00
_cell.angle_gamma   90.00
#
_symmetry.space_group_name_H-M   'P 1'
#
loop_
_entity.id
_entity.type
_entity.pdbx_description
1 polymer ?
#
loop_
_entity_poly.entity_id
_entity_poly.type
_entity_poly.pdbx_seq_one_letter_code
_entity_poly.pdbx_strand_id
1 'polypeptide(L)'
;MGQQLIGEKTELAIRRKKCAGCAEGRNMKRTLLAMSILLGLLGFSACGEAGSRTVYQYRKTEVFQNFYVKKAVYTPGELKLYYRGGAFKDNTVRCYGADFEDLGDAFAYTFQNGVLTIQADFAEQISGLMIDDPDQSVRYRLRYLDSSQFASLTDIFWYDAGWSETGDAKTYYSAEELQAEADRRAAIRQEKQETFALLEGTWVCEDGLSKYEFTVNEDKSGMECSQMWWNEGEQSWESQYVFAKSAFQTKGFDALLAVGFDFDAGSDYDEIAEKTEKLIAITLVNSDPAAADMCVLYDSEENVITDTDTIYHKQ
;
A
#
# COMPACT_ATOMS: atom_id res chain seq x y z
N MET A 1 38.50 -35.94 14.88
CA MET A 1 37.49 -34.92 15.25
C MET A 1 38.24 -33.91 16.12
N GLY A 2 38.79 -32.80 15.64
CA GLY A 2 38.17 -31.66 14.93
C GLY A 2 37.37 -30.85 15.97
N GLN A 3 37.60 -29.57 16.28
CA GLN A 3 38.31 -28.46 15.62
C GLN A 3 38.41 -27.27 16.62
N GLN A 4 39.07 -26.18 16.18
CA GLN A 4 39.19 -24.81 16.73
C GLN A 4 40.58 -24.47 17.32
N LEU A 5 41.25 -23.34 17.06
CA LEU A 5 41.00 -22.14 16.24
C LEU A 5 42.34 -21.35 16.13
N ILE A 6 42.52 -20.64 15.01
CA ILE A 6 43.14 -19.30 14.82
C ILE A 6 44.67 -19.06 14.99
N GLY A 7 45.22 -18.40 13.94
CA GLY A 7 46.38 -17.49 13.96
C GLY A 7 47.59 -18.04 13.20
N GLU A 8 48.27 -17.40 12.25
CA GLU A 8 48.36 -16.00 11.81
C GLU A 8 49.25 -15.98 10.53
N LYS A 9 49.12 -14.92 9.69
CA LYS A 9 50.06 -14.45 8.63
C LYS A 9 50.11 -15.28 7.33
N THR A 10 50.09 -14.70 6.11
CA THR A 10 50.87 -13.54 5.63
C THR A 10 50.28 -12.96 4.33
N GLU A 11 50.41 -11.62 4.18
CA GLU A 11 50.71 -10.86 2.94
C GLU A 11 49.83 -10.94 1.67
N LEU A 12 49.31 -9.78 1.21
CA LEU A 12 49.95 -9.01 0.12
C LEU A 12 49.28 -7.65 -0.17
N ALA A 13 50.16 -6.70 -0.45
CA ALA A 13 50.00 -5.27 -0.64
C ALA A 13 48.97 -4.82 -1.69
N ILE A 14 48.12 -3.84 -1.33
CA ILE A 14 47.44 -2.96 -2.30
C ILE A 14 48.09 -1.58 -2.29
N ARG A 15 48.54 -1.20 -3.49
CA ARG A 15 49.29 -0.01 -3.85
C ARG A 15 48.39 1.23 -3.82
N ARG A 16 48.67 2.17 -2.92
CA ARG A 16 48.16 3.55 -2.94
C ARG A 16 48.75 4.32 -4.13
N LYS A 17 47.91 5.07 -4.86
CA LYS A 17 48.30 6.33 -5.50
C LYS A 17 47.22 7.40 -5.28
N LYS A 18 47.60 8.36 -4.44
CA LYS A 18 47.18 9.77 -4.29
C LYS A 18 46.86 10.46 -5.65
N CYS A 19 46.13 11.57 -5.78
CA CYS A 19 45.64 12.63 -4.88
C CYS A 19 44.65 13.48 -5.71
N ALA A 20 43.54 13.96 -5.12
CA ALA A 20 43.32 15.35 -4.67
C ALA A 20 42.69 16.30 -5.73
N GLY A 21 41.69 17.07 -5.29
CA GLY A 21 41.15 18.21 -6.04
C GLY A 21 39.82 18.71 -5.47
N CYS A 22 39.86 19.83 -4.76
CA CYS A 22 38.82 20.47 -3.97
C CYS A 22 37.48 20.80 -4.65
N ALA A 23 36.45 20.86 -3.79
CA ALA A 23 35.40 21.87 -3.63
C ALA A 23 35.15 22.87 -4.79
N GLU A 24 33.86 23.09 -5.11
CA GLU A 24 33.11 24.28 -4.68
C GLU A 24 31.80 24.39 -5.49
N GLY A 25 30.73 24.81 -4.80
CA GLY A 25 29.35 24.69 -5.28
C GLY A 25 28.92 25.72 -6.33
N ARG A 26 27.73 25.44 -6.91
CA ARG A 26 26.61 26.39 -7.10
C ARG A 26 25.54 25.72 -7.96
N ASN A 27 24.33 25.66 -7.39
CA ASN A 27 23.10 26.20 -7.95
C ASN A 27 22.92 26.06 -9.48
N MET A 28 22.08 25.13 -9.92
CA MET A 28 21.42 25.29 -11.22
C MET A 28 19.92 25.01 -11.08
N LYS A 29 19.19 26.12 -11.14
CA LYS A 29 17.75 26.25 -11.28
C LYS A 29 17.22 25.38 -12.42
N ARG A 30 15.97 24.94 -12.23
CA ARG A 30 15.02 24.44 -13.23
C ARG A 30 15.38 24.84 -14.67
N THR A 31 15.74 23.85 -15.49
CA THR A 31 15.75 23.98 -16.95
C THR A 31 14.90 22.85 -17.51
N LEU A 32 13.68 23.20 -17.93
CA LEU A 32 12.82 22.39 -18.79
C LEU A 32 13.58 22.10 -20.10
N LEU A 33 13.69 20.82 -20.45
CA LEU A 33 14.18 20.38 -21.75
C LEU A 33 13.07 19.58 -22.44
N ALA A 34 12.34 20.28 -23.30
CA ALA A 34 11.54 19.70 -24.36
C ALA A 34 12.47 19.18 -25.46
N MET A 35 12.39 17.89 -25.78
CA MET A 35 12.93 17.24 -26.99
C MET A 35 12.32 15.84 -27.06
N SER A 36 11.90 15.27 -28.18
CA SER A 36 11.64 15.72 -29.54
C SER A 36 10.98 14.51 -30.24
N ILE A 37 9.98 14.77 -31.08
CA ILE A 37 9.20 13.76 -31.81
C ILE A 37 10.11 13.02 -32.80
N LEU A 38 10.15 11.69 -32.72
CA LEU A 38 10.79 10.84 -33.74
C LEU A 38 9.73 10.34 -34.73
N LEU A 39 9.77 10.85 -35.96
CA LEU A 39 8.99 10.35 -37.10
C LEU A 39 9.44 8.93 -37.49
N GLY A 40 8.47 8.02 -37.60
CA GLY A 40 8.64 6.68 -38.19
C GLY A 40 7.48 6.33 -39.12
N LEU A 41 7.64 6.69 -40.40
CA LEU A 41 7.05 6.13 -41.63
C LEU A 41 5.79 5.24 -41.52
N LEU A 42 4.61 5.81 -41.83
CA LEU A 42 3.55 5.15 -42.60
C LEU A 42 2.89 6.19 -43.53
N GLY A 43 2.64 5.80 -44.79
CA GLY A 43 2.45 6.72 -45.93
C GLY A 43 1.24 7.64 -45.88
N PHE A 44 1.48 8.94 -46.10
CA PHE A 44 0.45 9.91 -46.41
C PHE A 44 0.23 9.97 -47.92
N SER A 45 -0.91 9.45 -48.39
CA SER A 45 -1.60 10.04 -49.54
C SER A 45 -2.78 10.82 -48.97
N ALA A 46 -2.63 12.14 -48.88
CA ALA A 46 -3.70 13.04 -48.47
C ALA A 46 -3.80 14.18 -49.48
N CYS A 47 -4.79 14.08 -50.36
CA CYS A 47 -5.39 15.20 -51.06
C CYS A 47 -6.90 15.06 -50.78
N GLY A 48 -7.42 15.90 -49.88
CA GLY A 48 -8.82 15.87 -49.45
C GLY A 48 -8.96 16.19 -47.96
N GLU A 49 -9.65 17.29 -47.66
CA GLU A 49 -10.02 17.79 -46.35
C GLU A 49 -10.92 16.78 -45.60
N ALA A 50 -10.36 16.01 -44.66
CA ALA A 50 -11.09 15.05 -43.81
C ALA A 50 -10.24 14.66 -42.58
N GLY A 51 -10.24 15.48 -41.52
CA GLY A 51 -9.33 15.27 -40.39
C GLY A 51 -9.92 15.63 -39.03
N SER A 52 -10.66 14.71 -38.41
CA SER A 52 -10.99 14.80 -36.98
C SER A 52 -11.11 13.43 -36.31
N ARG A 53 -10.57 12.37 -36.90
CA ARG A 53 -10.67 11.01 -36.37
C ARG A 53 -9.30 10.44 -36.06
N THR A 54 -9.07 10.07 -34.81
CA THR A 54 -7.85 9.38 -34.35
C THR A 54 -8.20 7.96 -33.95
N VAL A 55 -7.34 6.99 -34.30
CA VAL A 55 -7.57 5.56 -34.02
C VAL A 55 -6.32 4.96 -33.41
N TYR A 56 -6.47 4.35 -32.24
CA TYR A 56 -5.42 3.58 -31.58
C TYR A 56 -5.83 2.12 -31.56
N GLN A 57 -5.05 1.27 -32.23
CA GLN A 57 -5.28 -0.17 -32.26
C GLN A 57 -4.31 -0.85 -31.28
N TYR A 58 -4.83 -1.82 -30.54
CA TYR A 58 -4.05 -2.54 -29.55
C TYR A 58 -3.75 -3.94 -30.04
N ARG A 59 -2.66 -4.51 -29.52
CA ARG A 59 -2.41 -5.94 -29.67
C ARG A 59 -3.57 -6.69 -29.01
N LYS A 60 -3.86 -7.89 -29.53
CA LYS A 60 -4.90 -8.75 -28.96
C LYS A 60 -4.45 -9.25 -27.59
N THR A 61 -4.71 -8.44 -26.58
CA THR A 61 -4.40 -8.70 -25.18
C THR A 61 -5.72 -8.94 -24.46
N GLU A 62 -5.79 -10.05 -23.73
CA GLU A 62 -6.89 -10.30 -22.82
C GLU A 62 -6.73 -9.39 -21.61
N VAL A 63 -7.79 -8.64 -21.27
CA VAL A 63 -7.83 -7.87 -20.02
C VAL A 63 -8.08 -8.85 -18.87
N PHE A 64 -9.19 -9.59 -18.92
CA PHE A 64 -9.55 -10.60 -17.93
C PHE A 64 -10.74 -11.45 -18.41
N GLN A 65 -10.74 -12.77 -18.15
CA GLN A 65 -11.85 -13.71 -18.43
C GLN A 65 -12.58 -13.47 -19.77
N ASN A 66 -11.86 -13.57 -20.88
CA ASN A 66 -12.37 -13.37 -22.24
C ASN A 66 -12.83 -11.94 -22.59
N PHE A 67 -12.60 -10.94 -21.73
CA PHE A 67 -12.73 -9.54 -22.08
C PHE A 67 -11.47 -9.05 -22.80
N TYR A 68 -11.62 -8.54 -24.02
CA TYR A 68 -10.55 -8.04 -24.88
C TYR A 68 -10.87 -6.64 -25.35
N VAL A 69 -9.92 -5.71 -25.21
CA VAL A 69 -9.99 -4.39 -25.83
C VAL A 69 -9.26 -4.44 -27.17
N LYS A 70 -9.87 -3.89 -28.23
CA LYS A 70 -9.33 -3.96 -29.59
C LYS A 70 -8.76 -2.63 -30.06
N LYS A 71 -9.50 -1.55 -29.85
CA LYS A 71 -9.12 -0.21 -30.28
C LYS A 71 -9.95 0.86 -29.60
N ALA A 72 -9.37 2.05 -29.46
CA ALA A 72 -10.11 3.29 -29.23
C ALA A 72 -10.18 4.11 -30.53
N VAL A 73 -11.32 4.76 -30.73
CA VAL A 73 -11.54 5.70 -31.83
C VAL A 73 -12.04 7.00 -31.21
N TYR A 74 -11.31 8.07 -31.46
CA TYR A 74 -11.64 9.42 -31.02
C TYR A 74 -12.17 10.22 -32.20
N THR A 75 -13.26 10.93 -31.97
CA THR A 75 -13.81 11.99 -32.82
C THR A 75 -14.19 13.17 -31.92
N PRO A 76 -14.44 14.38 -32.45
CA PRO A 76 -14.69 15.52 -31.59
C PRO A 76 -15.88 15.28 -30.66
N GLY A 77 -15.65 15.36 -29.35
CA GLY A 77 -16.65 15.10 -28.32
C GLY A 77 -17.11 13.64 -28.14
N GLU A 78 -16.43 12.67 -28.77
CA GLU A 78 -16.80 11.25 -28.67
C GLU A 78 -15.60 10.30 -28.64
N LEU A 79 -15.63 9.37 -27.69
CA LEU A 79 -14.75 8.19 -27.63
C LEU A 79 -15.55 6.92 -27.89
N LYS A 80 -15.09 6.08 -28.81
CA LYS A 80 -15.58 4.71 -29.02
C LYS A 80 -14.50 3.69 -28.69
N LEU A 81 -14.72 2.92 -27.64
CA LEU A 81 -13.89 1.78 -27.24
C LEU A 81 -14.50 0.48 -27.77
N TYR A 82 -13.80 -0.18 -28.67
CA TYR A 82 -14.24 -1.45 -29.26
C TYR A 82 -13.66 -2.62 -28.47
N TYR A 83 -14.51 -3.55 -28.07
CA TYR A 83 -14.13 -4.70 -27.27
C TYR A 83 -14.78 -6.01 -27.75
N ARG A 84 -14.43 -7.12 -27.10
CA ARG A 84 -15.05 -8.43 -27.25
C ARG A 84 -15.12 -9.09 -25.87
N GLY A 85 -16.21 -9.80 -25.60
CA GLY A 85 -16.45 -10.36 -24.26
C GLY A 85 -16.89 -9.27 -23.29
N GLY A 86 -17.10 -9.64 -22.03
CA GLY A 86 -17.78 -8.77 -21.06
C GLY A 86 -19.28 -8.66 -21.35
N ALA A 87 -20.09 -8.74 -20.31
CA ALA A 87 -21.55 -8.63 -20.41
C ALA A 87 -22.03 -7.22 -20.01
N PHE A 88 -21.31 -6.18 -20.47
CA PHE A 88 -21.56 -4.80 -20.04
C PHE A 88 -22.89 -4.26 -20.58
N LYS A 89 -23.65 -3.57 -19.71
CA LYS A 89 -24.96 -2.98 -20.00
C LYS A 89 -25.08 -1.57 -19.42
N ASP A 90 -25.12 -1.49 -18.09
CA ASP A 90 -25.37 -0.32 -17.26
C ASP A 90 -24.24 -0.16 -16.22
N ASN A 91 -23.07 -0.72 -16.55
CA ASN A 91 -21.89 -0.71 -15.72
C ASN A 91 -21.38 0.71 -15.54
N THR A 92 -20.99 1.06 -14.32
CA THR A 92 -20.47 2.40 -14.04
C THR A 92 -19.13 2.59 -14.74
N VAL A 93 -18.98 3.72 -15.43
CA VAL A 93 -17.74 4.10 -16.11
C VAL A 93 -17.19 5.37 -15.47
N ARG A 94 -15.87 5.40 -15.23
CA ARG A 94 -15.13 6.63 -14.92
C ARG A 94 -14.05 6.87 -15.96
N CYS A 95 -13.82 8.14 -16.29
CA CYS A 95 -12.85 8.56 -17.29
C CYS A 95 -11.65 9.25 -16.63
N TYR A 96 -10.47 8.97 -17.16
CA TYR A 96 -9.22 9.54 -16.66
C TYR A 96 -8.41 10.16 -17.78
N GLY A 97 -7.73 11.26 -17.47
CA GLY A 97 -6.80 11.93 -18.37
C GLY A 97 -5.47 11.17 -18.49
N ALA A 98 -4.53 11.77 -19.23
CA ALA A 98 -3.20 11.20 -19.46
C ALA A 98 -2.34 11.15 -18.18
N ASP A 99 -2.57 12.06 -17.23
CA ASP A 99 -1.92 12.07 -15.92
C ASP A 99 -2.73 11.27 -14.87
N PHE A 100 -3.76 10.54 -15.32
CA PHE A 100 -4.70 9.74 -14.53
C PHE A 100 -5.50 10.51 -13.48
N GLU A 101 -5.68 11.81 -13.71
CA GLU A 101 -6.65 12.64 -13.04
C GLU A 101 -8.08 12.22 -13.40
N ASP A 102 -8.99 12.23 -12.42
CA ASP A 102 -10.41 11.95 -12.65
C ASP A 102 -11.02 13.10 -13.47
N LEU A 103 -11.57 12.78 -14.65
CA LEU A 103 -12.20 13.76 -15.54
C LEU A 103 -13.66 14.05 -15.15
N GLY A 104 -14.17 13.39 -14.10
CA GLY A 104 -15.52 13.54 -13.60
C GLY A 104 -16.49 12.50 -14.15
N ASP A 105 -17.76 12.60 -13.71
CA ASP A 105 -18.85 11.69 -14.01
C ASP A 105 -19.95 12.31 -14.92
N ALA A 106 -19.78 13.57 -15.30
CA ALA A 106 -20.74 14.33 -16.10
C ALA A 106 -20.60 14.07 -17.61
N PHE A 107 -20.97 12.86 -18.05
CA PHE A 107 -20.98 12.49 -19.48
C PHE A 107 -22.03 11.42 -19.78
N ALA A 108 -22.40 11.30 -21.06
CA ALA A 108 -23.30 10.23 -21.50
C ALA A 108 -22.47 9.06 -22.05
N TYR A 109 -22.88 7.83 -21.75
CA TYR A 109 -22.25 6.65 -22.34
C TYR A 109 -23.24 5.51 -22.55
N THR A 110 -22.90 4.60 -23.46
CA THR A 110 -23.67 3.40 -23.75
C THR A 110 -22.77 2.22 -24.09
N PHE A 111 -23.18 1.02 -23.69
CA PHE A 111 -22.60 -0.24 -24.15
C PHE A 111 -23.53 -0.87 -25.19
N GLN A 112 -23.08 -0.99 -26.44
CA GLN A 112 -23.86 -1.60 -27.52
C GLN A 112 -22.97 -2.44 -28.45
N ASN A 113 -23.35 -3.71 -28.66
CA ASN A 113 -22.71 -4.60 -29.64
C ASN A 113 -21.18 -4.68 -29.55
N GLY A 114 -20.62 -4.68 -28.33
CA GLY A 114 -19.17 -4.72 -28.10
C GLY A 114 -18.48 -3.37 -28.33
N VAL A 115 -19.21 -2.27 -28.20
CA VAL A 115 -18.68 -0.90 -28.27
C VAL A 115 -19.18 -0.11 -27.07
N LEU A 116 -18.25 0.46 -26.31
CA LEU A 116 -18.54 1.50 -25.33
C LEU A 116 -18.39 2.83 -26.06
N THR A 117 -19.48 3.60 -26.12
CA THR A 117 -19.48 4.95 -26.67
C THR A 117 -19.63 5.94 -25.53
N ILE A 118 -18.71 6.88 -25.41
CA ILE A 118 -18.71 7.98 -24.44
C ILE A 118 -18.84 9.28 -25.22
N GLN A 119 -19.76 10.14 -24.80
CA GLN A 119 -19.98 11.48 -25.34
C GLN A 119 -19.70 12.50 -24.23
N ALA A 120 -18.63 13.27 -24.42
CA ALA A 120 -18.11 14.22 -23.46
C ALA A 120 -17.34 15.32 -24.20
N ASP A 121 -17.37 16.56 -23.71
CA ASP A 121 -16.56 17.66 -24.26
C ASP A 121 -15.04 17.46 -24.04
N PHE A 122 -14.67 16.60 -23.10
CA PHE A 122 -13.30 16.16 -22.83
C PHE A 122 -12.95 14.81 -23.48
N ALA A 123 -13.75 14.26 -24.39
CA ALA A 123 -13.54 12.91 -24.91
C ALA A 123 -12.13 12.68 -25.49
N GLU A 124 -11.54 13.68 -26.12
CA GLU A 124 -10.19 13.68 -26.68
C GLU A 124 -9.07 13.62 -25.62
N GLN A 125 -9.38 13.94 -24.36
CA GLN A 125 -8.44 13.89 -23.23
C GLN A 125 -8.43 12.52 -22.54
N ILE A 126 -9.41 11.66 -22.82
CA ILE A 126 -9.54 10.36 -22.15
C ILE A 126 -8.38 9.45 -22.56
N SER A 127 -7.52 9.12 -21.60
CA SER A 127 -6.45 8.12 -21.73
C SER A 127 -6.71 6.87 -20.88
N GLY A 128 -7.52 6.98 -19.83
CA GLY A 128 -7.87 5.86 -18.96
C GLY A 128 -9.37 5.70 -18.74
N LEU A 129 -9.77 4.48 -18.42
CA LEU A 129 -11.14 4.14 -18.04
C LEU A 129 -11.15 3.18 -16.85
N MET A 130 -12.10 3.36 -15.95
CA MET A 130 -12.50 2.33 -15.00
C MET A 130 -13.93 1.90 -15.31
N ILE A 131 -14.16 0.59 -15.41
CA ILE A 131 -15.47 -0.02 -15.62
C ILE A 131 -15.76 -0.91 -14.41
N ASP A 132 -16.80 -0.56 -13.65
CA ASP A 132 -17.22 -1.32 -12.47
C ASP A 132 -18.27 -2.36 -12.87
N ASP A 133 -17.98 -3.63 -12.60
CA ASP A 133 -18.87 -4.77 -12.81
C ASP A 133 -19.25 -5.43 -11.48
N PRO A 134 -20.18 -4.83 -10.73
CA PRO A 134 -20.59 -5.34 -9.43
C PRO A 134 -21.26 -6.72 -9.53
N ASP A 135 -21.91 -7.04 -10.66
CA ASP A 135 -22.52 -8.35 -10.90
C ASP A 135 -21.46 -9.48 -10.88
N GLN A 136 -20.21 -9.16 -11.23
CA GLN A 136 -19.08 -10.08 -11.19
C GLN A 136 -18.11 -9.81 -10.05
N SER A 137 -18.35 -8.77 -9.23
CA SER A 137 -17.41 -8.31 -8.19
C SER A 137 -16.02 -7.97 -8.77
N VAL A 138 -16.01 -7.36 -9.95
CA VAL A 138 -14.79 -7.03 -10.71
C VAL A 138 -14.76 -5.55 -11.10
N ARG A 139 -13.61 -4.92 -11.00
CA ARG A 139 -13.33 -3.59 -11.58
C ARG A 139 -12.24 -3.70 -12.62
N TYR A 140 -12.54 -3.27 -13.85
CA TYR A 140 -11.57 -3.21 -14.93
C TYR A 140 -10.94 -1.82 -14.97
N ARG A 141 -9.61 -1.76 -14.95
CA ARG A 141 -8.85 -0.52 -15.06
C ARG A 141 -8.04 -0.53 -16.35
N LEU A 142 -8.29 0.43 -17.22
CA LEU A 142 -7.68 0.57 -18.54
C LEU A 142 -6.86 1.86 -18.57
N ARG A 143 -5.65 1.82 -19.15
CA ARG A 143 -4.77 2.97 -19.32
C ARG A 143 -4.19 3.04 -20.74
N TYR A 144 -3.73 4.24 -21.11
CA TYR A 144 -3.04 4.52 -22.36
C TYR A 144 -3.90 4.21 -23.61
N LEU A 145 -5.19 4.54 -23.54
CA LEU A 145 -6.14 4.34 -24.64
C LEU A 145 -5.82 5.24 -25.85
N ASP A 146 -5.18 6.37 -25.60
CA ASP A 146 -4.67 7.34 -26.56
C ASP A 146 -3.26 7.00 -27.08
N SER A 147 -2.82 5.75 -26.91
CA SER A 147 -1.49 5.28 -27.27
C SER A 147 -1.51 3.82 -27.73
N SER A 148 -0.43 3.36 -28.39
CA SER A 148 -0.24 1.93 -28.67
C SER A 148 0.23 1.14 -27.44
N GLN A 149 0.54 1.82 -26.33
CA GLN A 149 1.01 1.28 -25.06
C GLN A 149 -0.12 0.81 -24.13
N PHE A 150 -1.30 0.51 -24.67
CA PHE A 150 -2.46 0.05 -23.90
C PHE A 150 -2.07 -0.94 -22.80
N ALA A 151 -2.52 -0.63 -21.59
CA ALA A 151 -2.30 -1.44 -20.40
C ALA A 151 -3.62 -1.61 -19.64
N SER A 152 -3.72 -2.69 -18.88
CA SER A 152 -4.89 -2.95 -18.05
C SER A 152 -4.56 -3.71 -16.77
N LEU A 153 -5.28 -3.39 -15.72
CA LEU A 153 -5.38 -4.16 -14.49
C LEU A 153 -6.83 -4.50 -14.20
N THR A 154 -7.04 -5.51 -13.37
CA THR A 154 -8.37 -5.94 -12.94
C THR A 154 -8.35 -6.15 -11.44
N ASP A 155 -9.27 -5.50 -10.73
CA ASP A 155 -9.49 -5.72 -9.30
C ASP A 155 -10.64 -6.71 -9.13
N ILE A 156 -10.45 -7.76 -8.35
CA ILE A 156 -11.41 -8.82 -8.10
C ILE A 156 -11.64 -8.88 -6.60
N PHE A 157 -12.91 -8.81 -6.20
CA PHE A 157 -13.29 -8.98 -4.81
C PHE A 157 -13.64 -10.44 -4.52
N TRP A 158 -12.96 -11.00 -3.52
CA TRP A 158 -13.28 -12.29 -2.91
C TRP A 158 -13.82 -12.05 -1.50
N TYR A 159 -14.91 -12.72 -1.12
CA TYR A 159 -15.56 -12.48 0.18
C TYR A 159 -14.66 -12.76 1.38
N ASP A 160 -13.71 -13.68 1.25
CA ASP A 160 -12.78 -14.11 2.29
C ASP A 160 -11.43 -13.36 2.25
N ALA A 161 -11.00 -12.87 1.10
CA ALA A 161 -9.71 -12.21 0.91
C ALA A 161 -9.78 -10.70 0.59
N GLY A 162 -10.98 -10.17 0.38
CA GLY A 162 -11.19 -8.79 -0.03
C GLY A 162 -10.78 -8.52 -1.48
N TRP A 163 -10.43 -7.26 -1.78
CA TRP A 163 -10.00 -6.85 -3.12
C TRP A 163 -8.58 -7.34 -3.42
N SER A 164 -8.42 -7.99 -4.56
CA SER A 164 -7.15 -8.46 -5.09
C SER A 164 -6.94 -7.90 -6.50
N GLU A 165 -5.71 -7.52 -6.82
CA GLU A 165 -5.34 -6.99 -8.14
C GLU A 165 -4.74 -8.12 -9.00
N THR A 166 -5.09 -8.16 -10.28
CA THR A 166 -4.48 -9.03 -11.29
C THR A 166 -4.20 -8.29 -12.60
N GLY A 167 -3.19 -8.74 -13.35
CA GLY A 167 -2.77 -8.19 -14.64
C GLY A 167 -1.28 -7.85 -14.67
N ASP A 168 -0.85 -7.09 -15.68
CA ASP A 168 0.54 -6.68 -15.83
C ASP A 168 0.79 -5.30 -15.21
N ALA A 169 1.00 -5.30 -13.88
CA ALA A 169 1.27 -4.08 -13.12
C ALA A 169 2.51 -3.32 -13.62
N LYS A 170 3.51 -4.00 -14.19
CA LYS A 170 4.73 -3.34 -14.69
C LYS A 170 4.49 -2.52 -15.95
N THR A 171 3.55 -2.94 -16.77
CA THR A 171 3.14 -2.20 -17.98
C THR A 171 2.08 -1.15 -17.65
N TYR A 172 1.29 -1.36 -16.59
CA TYR A 172 0.21 -0.46 -16.18
C TYR A 172 0.69 0.77 -15.39
N TYR A 173 1.62 0.58 -14.46
CA TYR A 173 2.15 1.64 -13.61
C TYR A 173 3.41 2.25 -14.20
N SER A 174 3.60 3.55 -13.99
CA SER A 174 4.90 4.18 -14.25
C SER A 174 5.95 3.67 -13.26
N ALA A 175 7.24 3.87 -13.59
CA ALA A 175 8.32 3.51 -12.68
C ALA A 175 8.23 4.29 -11.36
N GLU A 176 7.80 5.55 -11.43
CA GLU A 176 7.58 6.43 -10.28
C GLU A 176 6.41 5.95 -9.42
N GLU A 177 5.29 5.53 -10.02
CA GLU A 177 4.15 4.97 -9.28
C GLU A 177 4.52 3.67 -8.54
N LEU A 178 5.26 2.77 -9.22
CA LEU A 178 5.74 1.53 -8.60
C LEU A 178 6.72 1.81 -7.45
N GLN A 179 7.62 2.77 -7.63
CA GLN A 179 8.55 3.18 -6.58
C GLN A 179 7.80 3.81 -5.40
N ALA A 180 6.82 4.69 -5.66
CA ALA A 180 6.02 5.31 -4.60
C ALA A 180 5.21 4.27 -3.80
N GLU A 181 4.66 3.24 -4.45
CA GLU A 181 3.98 2.13 -3.77
C GLU A 181 4.97 1.27 -2.97
N ALA A 182 6.15 0.98 -3.52
CA ALA A 182 7.20 0.27 -2.81
C ALA A 182 7.68 1.05 -1.57
N ASP A 183 7.88 2.37 -1.70
CA ASP A 183 8.28 3.26 -0.62
C ASP A 183 7.20 3.34 0.46
N ARG A 184 5.92 3.45 0.07
CA ARG A 184 4.79 3.41 1.01
C ARG A 184 4.76 2.09 1.77
N ARG A 185 4.89 0.95 1.10
CA ARG A 185 4.94 -0.38 1.74
C ARG A 185 6.16 -0.55 2.63
N ALA A 186 7.29 0.03 2.24
CA ALA A 186 8.50 0.03 3.05
C ALA A 186 8.32 0.87 4.31
N ALA A 187 7.72 2.05 4.20
CA ALA A 187 7.40 2.92 5.34
C ALA A 187 6.42 2.24 6.30
N ILE A 188 5.34 1.63 5.81
CA ILE A 188 4.40 0.85 6.64
C ILE A 188 5.11 -0.33 7.32
N ARG A 189 5.97 -1.05 6.59
CA ARG A 189 6.75 -2.15 7.16
C ARG A 189 7.71 -1.62 8.23
N GLN A 190 8.34 -0.47 8.02
CA GLN A 190 9.25 0.15 8.98
C GLN A 190 8.49 0.57 10.24
N GLU A 191 7.39 1.31 10.11
CA GLU A 191 6.53 1.73 11.23
C GLU A 191 6.05 0.53 12.06
N LYS A 192 5.66 -0.57 11.39
CA LYS A 192 5.33 -1.83 12.06
C LYS A 192 6.50 -2.36 12.88
N GLN A 193 7.71 -2.40 12.31
CA GLN A 193 8.89 -2.90 13.00
C GLN A 193 9.30 -2.00 14.16
N GLU A 194 9.18 -0.68 14.02
CA GLU A 194 9.43 0.27 15.10
C GLU A 194 8.44 0.06 16.25
N THR A 195 7.17 -0.19 15.94
CA THR A 195 6.13 -0.50 16.93
C THR A 195 6.43 -1.81 17.66
N PHE A 196 6.81 -2.86 16.92
CA PHE A 196 7.25 -4.12 17.52
C PHE A 196 8.49 -3.94 18.41
N ALA A 197 9.47 -3.14 18.01
CA ALA A 197 10.67 -2.91 18.80
C ALA A 197 10.39 -2.24 20.16
N LEU A 198 9.32 -1.44 20.28
CA LEU A 198 8.89 -0.88 21.58
C LEU A 198 8.58 -2.01 22.56
N LEU A 199 7.79 -3.00 22.11
CA LEU A 199 7.30 -4.10 22.93
C LEU A 199 8.27 -5.27 23.05
N GLU A 200 9.18 -5.48 22.10
CA GLU A 200 10.05 -6.66 22.09
C GLU A 200 10.80 -6.86 23.42
N GLY A 201 10.72 -8.07 23.98
CA GLY A 201 11.31 -8.44 25.27
C GLY A 201 10.31 -9.04 26.26
N THR A 202 10.79 -9.24 27.49
CA THR A 202 9.99 -9.75 28.61
C THR A 202 9.59 -8.59 29.52
N TRP A 203 8.30 -8.54 29.86
CA TRP A 203 7.72 -7.53 30.75
C TRP A 203 7.09 -8.22 31.93
N VAL A 204 7.46 -7.84 33.14
CA VAL A 204 7.03 -8.54 34.36
C VAL A 204 6.41 -7.53 35.32
N CYS A 205 5.28 -7.90 35.91
CA CYS A 205 4.66 -7.08 36.94
C CYS A 205 5.46 -7.13 38.24
N GLU A 206 5.22 -6.17 39.14
CA GLU A 206 6.00 -5.99 40.37
C GLU A 206 5.96 -7.23 41.29
N ASP A 207 4.83 -7.93 41.36
CA ASP A 207 4.67 -9.14 42.17
C ASP A 207 5.26 -10.41 41.51
N GLY A 208 5.64 -10.32 40.24
CA GLY A 208 6.20 -11.43 39.45
C GLY A 208 5.19 -12.54 39.10
N LEU A 209 3.90 -12.34 39.34
CA LEU A 209 2.84 -13.33 39.09
C LEU A 209 2.22 -13.24 37.70
N SER A 210 2.53 -12.18 36.95
CA SER A 210 2.11 -11.96 35.57
C SER A 210 3.27 -11.44 34.72
N LYS A 211 3.28 -11.83 33.44
CA LYS A 211 4.27 -11.32 32.50
C LYS A 211 3.79 -11.38 31.05
N TYR A 212 4.35 -10.50 30.23
CA TYR A 212 4.31 -10.59 28.79
C TYR A 212 5.66 -11.00 28.22
N GLU A 213 5.62 -11.73 27.13
CA GLU A 213 6.78 -12.01 26.29
C GLU A 213 6.42 -11.69 24.84
N PHE A 214 7.17 -10.75 24.27
CA PHE A 214 7.00 -10.30 22.89
C PHE A 214 8.27 -10.61 22.11
N THR A 215 8.15 -11.46 21.08
CA THR A 215 9.28 -11.87 20.25
C THR A 215 8.99 -11.62 18.79
N VAL A 216 9.81 -10.81 18.12
CA VAL A 216 9.72 -10.65 16.67
C VAL A 216 10.27 -11.91 16.01
N ASN A 217 9.54 -12.45 15.03
CA ASN A 217 9.99 -13.64 14.34
C ASN A 217 11.20 -13.35 13.43
N GLU A 218 12.00 -14.39 13.14
CA GLU A 218 13.26 -14.25 12.40
C GLU A 218 13.09 -13.59 11.02
N ASP A 219 11.97 -13.86 10.34
CA ASP A 219 11.66 -13.32 9.01
C ASP A 219 11.00 -11.93 9.06
N LYS A 220 10.76 -11.39 10.27
CA LYS A 220 10.11 -10.09 10.53
C LYS A 220 8.71 -9.97 9.94
N SER A 221 8.05 -11.11 9.67
CA SER A 221 6.67 -11.11 9.19
C SER A 221 5.66 -10.77 10.30
N GLY A 222 5.97 -11.02 11.57
CA GLY A 222 5.08 -10.77 12.71
C GLY A 222 5.77 -10.84 14.07
N MET A 223 4.97 -10.81 15.12
CA MET A 223 5.42 -10.91 16.50
C MET A 223 4.62 -11.98 17.24
N GLU A 224 5.33 -12.86 17.95
CA GLU A 224 4.76 -13.80 18.90
C GLU A 224 4.53 -13.07 20.22
N CYS A 225 3.29 -13.09 20.71
CA CYS A 225 2.86 -12.35 21.89
C CYS A 225 2.28 -13.35 22.88
N SER A 226 2.91 -13.50 24.04
CA SER A 226 2.44 -14.41 25.09
C SER A 226 2.16 -13.61 26.35
N GLN A 227 0.92 -13.65 26.83
CA GLN A 227 0.55 -13.22 28.17
C GLN A 227 0.56 -14.46 29.07
N MET A 228 1.18 -14.35 30.25
CA MET A 228 1.31 -15.46 31.18
C MET A 228 0.98 -15.01 32.59
N TRP A 229 0.27 -15.84 33.35
CA TRP A 229 -0.05 -15.60 34.76
C TRP A 229 0.13 -16.88 35.58
N TRP A 230 0.49 -16.71 36.85
CA TRP A 230 0.65 -17.80 37.79
C TRP A 230 -0.70 -18.23 38.36
N ASN A 231 -1.09 -19.48 38.14
CA ASN A 231 -2.27 -20.08 38.76
C ASN A 231 -1.85 -20.72 40.09
N GLU A 232 -2.22 -20.09 41.21
CA GLU A 232 -1.93 -20.60 42.55
C GLU A 232 -2.59 -21.95 42.86
N GLY A 233 -3.79 -22.21 42.33
CA GLY A 233 -4.52 -23.44 42.57
C GLY A 233 -3.86 -24.66 41.92
N GLU A 234 -3.33 -24.48 40.71
CA GLU A 234 -2.66 -25.52 39.94
C GLU A 234 -1.14 -25.54 40.14
N GLN A 235 -0.57 -24.52 40.79
CA GLN A 235 0.87 -24.33 40.97
C GLN A 235 1.61 -24.37 39.62
N SER A 236 1.05 -23.70 38.62
CA SER A 236 1.52 -23.72 37.24
C SER A 236 1.38 -22.35 36.58
N TRP A 237 2.14 -22.14 35.50
CA TRP A 237 1.94 -20.99 34.63
C TRP A 237 0.87 -21.32 33.59
N GLU A 238 -0.13 -20.45 33.49
CA GLU A 238 -1.06 -20.42 32.38
C GLU A 238 -0.61 -19.37 31.36
N SER A 239 -1.01 -19.55 30.10
CA SER A 239 -0.67 -18.62 29.04
C SER A 239 -1.76 -18.47 27.99
N GLN A 240 -1.83 -17.25 27.45
CA GLN A 240 -2.55 -16.93 26.24
C GLN A 240 -1.56 -16.48 25.17
N TYR A 241 -1.70 -17.01 23.96
CA TYR A 241 -0.81 -16.75 22.83
C TYR A 241 -1.55 -16.06 21.69
N VAL A 242 -0.91 -15.07 21.09
CA VAL A 242 -1.35 -14.38 19.87
C VAL A 242 -0.17 -14.25 18.91
N PHE A 243 -0.41 -14.50 17.63
CA PHE A 243 0.51 -14.13 16.56
C PHE A 243 0.02 -12.86 15.86
N ALA A 244 0.73 -11.75 16.09
CA ALA A 244 0.40 -10.45 15.54
C ALA A 244 1.08 -10.24 14.18
N LYS A 245 0.29 -10.05 13.12
CA LYS A 245 0.81 -9.76 11.77
C LYS A 245 1.09 -8.26 11.56
N SER A 246 0.37 -7.42 12.29
CA SER A 246 0.44 -5.96 12.24
C SER A 246 0.26 -5.35 13.62
N ALA A 247 0.72 -4.11 13.77
CA ALA A 247 0.52 -3.32 14.96
C ALA A 247 0.16 -1.89 14.56
N PHE A 248 -0.68 -1.24 15.36
CA PHE A 248 -1.07 0.15 15.19
C PHE A 248 -0.88 0.91 16.50
N GLN A 249 -0.40 2.16 16.37
CA GLN A 249 -0.24 3.07 17.50
C GLN A 249 -1.40 4.07 17.50
N THR A 250 -2.09 4.17 18.63
CA THR A 250 -3.02 5.27 18.93
C THR A 250 -2.39 6.10 20.04
N LYS A 251 -2.41 7.43 19.92
CA LYS A 251 -1.68 8.35 20.81
C LYS A 251 -2.63 9.34 21.48
N GLY A 252 -2.19 9.90 22.60
CA GLY A 252 -2.95 10.95 23.28
C GLY A 252 -4.23 10.41 23.91
N PHE A 253 -5.25 11.25 23.96
CA PHE A 253 -6.54 10.90 24.56
C PHE A 253 -7.19 9.65 23.94
N ASP A 254 -7.05 9.47 22.63
CA ASP A 254 -7.58 8.30 21.92
C ASP A 254 -6.91 6.98 22.36
N ALA A 255 -5.69 7.04 22.91
CA ALA A 255 -5.02 5.86 23.46
C ALA A 255 -5.75 5.30 24.69
N LEU A 256 -6.23 6.18 25.58
CA LEU A 256 -6.98 5.77 26.76
C LEU A 256 -8.33 5.16 26.39
N LEU A 257 -9.02 5.72 25.38
CA LEU A 257 -10.25 5.17 24.85
C LEU A 257 -10.04 3.79 24.22
N ALA A 258 -8.93 3.59 23.53
CA ALA A 258 -8.61 2.32 22.86
C ALA A 258 -8.42 1.15 23.85
N VAL A 259 -7.95 1.42 25.07
CA VAL A 259 -7.79 0.40 26.13
C VAL A 259 -8.99 0.33 27.09
N GLY A 260 -10.10 1.02 26.76
CA GLY A 260 -11.33 0.97 27.55
C GLY A 260 -11.26 1.69 28.89
N PHE A 261 -10.38 2.69 29.02
CA PHE A 261 -10.30 3.51 30.22
C PHE A 261 -11.55 4.39 30.36
N ASP A 262 -12.26 4.27 31.47
CA ASP A 262 -13.48 5.04 31.76
C ASP A 262 -13.14 6.30 32.58
N PHE A 263 -13.74 7.43 32.22
CA PHE A 263 -13.49 8.70 32.90
C PHE A 263 -14.62 9.02 33.87
N ASP A 264 -14.29 9.24 35.14
CA ASP A 264 -15.26 9.68 36.13
C ASP A 264 -15.77 11.10 35.83
N ALA A 265 -17.04 11.35 36.17
CA ALA A 265 -17.68 12.66 36.08
C ALA A 265 -17.10 13.65 37.12
N GLY A 266 -15.86 14.08 36.89
CA GLY A 266 -15.07 14.91 37.79
C GLY A 266 -13.59 14.99 37.42
N SER A 267 -13.16 14.22 36.42
CA SER A 267 -11.80 14.23 35.88
C SER A 267 -11.38 15.62 35.35
N ASP A 268 -10.20 16.07 35.78
CA ASP A 268 -9.57 17.28 35.24
C ASP A 268 -8.98 16.97 33.86
N TYR A 269 -9.63 17.47 32.82
CA TYR A 269 -9.26 17.22 31.43
C TYR A 269 -7.88 17.80 31.08
N ASP A 270 -7.43 18.87 31.74
CA ASP A 270 -6.12 19.47 31.46
C ASP A 270 -5.00 18.60 32.05
N GLU A 271 -5.20 18.03 33.24
CA GLU A 271 -4.27 17.07 33.86
C GLU A 271 -4.19 15.75 33.07
N ILE A 272 -5.34 15.29 32.54
CA ILE A 272 -5.38 14.11 31.67
C ILE A 272 -4.67 14.38 30.36
N ALA A 273 -4.89 15.54 29.75
CA ALA A 273 -4.24 15.88 28.49
C ALA A 273 -2.71 15.82 28.62
N GLU A 274 -2.13 16.41 29.67
CA GLU A 274 -0.68 16.39 29.93
C GLU A 274 -0.16 14.96 30.16
N LYS A 275 -0.90 14.12 30.90
CA LYS A 275 -0.54 12.71 31.11
C LYS A 275 -0.63 11.88 29.83
N THR A 276 -1.60 12.17 28.96
CA THR A 276 -1.83 11.38 27.74
C THR A 276 -0.83 11.62 26.62
N GLU A 277 -0.08 12.73 26.63
CA GLU A 277 0.92 13.03 25.59
C GLU A 277 1.97 11.93 25.43
N LYS A 278 2.25 11.19 26.51
CA LYS A 278 3.32 10.18 26.60
C LYS A 278 2.81 8.76 26.41
N LEU A 279 1.49 8.58 26.38
CA LEU A 279 0.82 7.30 26.29
C LEU A 279 0.57 6.90 24.84
N ILE A 280 0.89 5.65 24.54
CA ILE A 280 0.69 5.04 23.23
C ILE A 280 -0.06 3.73 23.45
N ALA A 281 -1.31 3.64 22.99
CA ALA A 281 -2.00 2.37 22.90
C ALA A 281 -1.49 1.62 21.68
N ILE A 282 -0.93 0.44 21.90
CA ILE A 282 -0.43 -0.43 20.84
C ILE A 282 -1.42 -1.57 20.66
N THR A 283 -2.10 -1.58 19.53
CA THR A 283 -3.01 -2.66 19.15
C THR A 283 -2.29 -3.62 18.21
N LEU A 284 -2.12 -4.84 18.68
CA LEU A 284 -1.52 -5.98 17.98
C LEU A 284 -2.62 -6.79 17.31
N VAL A 285 -2.68 -6.72 15.98
CA VAL A 285 -3.76 -7.33 15.20
C VAL A 285 -3.44 -8.77 14.88
N ASN A 286 -4.36 -9.64 15.28
CA ASN A 286 -4.20 -11.08 15.16
C ASN A 286 -4.26 -11.52 13.70
N SER A 287 -3.46 -12.53 13.37
CA SER A 287 -3.53 -13.18 12.07
C SER A 287 -4.76 -14.05 11.85
N ASP A 288 -5.39 -14.52 12.94
CA ASP A 288 -6.63 -15.27 12.94
C ASP A 288 -7.81 -14.31 13.14
N PRO A 289 -8.68 -14.11 12.12
CA PRO A 289 -9.85 -13.23 12.23
C PRO A 289 -10.87 -13.68 13.29
N ALA A 290 -10.81 -14.92 13.75
CA ALA A 290 -11.70 -15.44 14.79
C ALA A 290 -11.21 -15.14 16.22
N ALA A 291 -9.95 -14.71 16.37
CA ALA A 291 -9.34 -14.40 17.64
C ALA A 291 -9.34 -12.89 17.91
N ALA A 292 -9.46 -12.50 19.17
CA ALA A 292 -9.38 -11.11 19.57
C ALA A 292 -7.96 -10.55 19.37
N ASP A 293 -7.89 -9.26 19.03
CA ASP A 293 -6.64 -8.50 19.02
C ASP A 293 -6.14 -8.27 20.45
N MET A 294 -4.84 -8.07 20.61
CA MET A 294 -4.23 -7.70 21.89
C MET A 294 -3.95 -6.21 21.91
N CYS A 295 -4.38 -5.50 22.96
CA CYS A 295 -4.11 -4.08 23.12
C CYS A 295 -3.37 -3.85 24.44
N VAL A 296 -2.31 -3.04 24.40
CA VAL A 296 -1.54 -2.67 25.59
C VAL A 296 -1.29 -1.16 25.61
N LEU A 297 -1.29 -0.56 26.80
CA LEU A 297 -0.97 0.84 26.97
C LEU A 297 0.53 0.99 27.29
N TYR A 298 1.29 1.55 26.38
CA TYR A 298 2.72 1.80 26.55
C TYR A 298 2.97 3.24 27.00
N ASP A 299 3.67 3.40 28.12
CA ASP A 299 4.18 4.70 28.57
C ASP A 299 5.61 4.88 28.06
N SER A 300 5.80 5.87 27.18
CA SER A 300 7.08 6.12 26.54
C SER A 300 8.12 6.81 27.42
N GLU A 301 7.73 7.42 28.54
CA GLU A 301 8.64 8.09 29.46
C GLU A 301 9.16 7.13 30.53
N GLU A 302 8.25 6.37 31.13
CA GLU A 302 8.59 5.40 32.17
C GLU A 302 9.05 4.05 31.58
N ASN A 303 8.84 3.84 30.28
CA ASN A 303 9.15 2.59 29.58
C ASN A 303 8.50 1.39 30.28
N VAL A 304 7.20 1.50 30.52
CA VAL A 304 6.34 0.48 31.12
C VAL A 304 5.15 0.17 30.23
N ILE A 305 4.59 -1.02 30.40
CA ILE A 305 3.30 -1.40 29.81
C ILE A 305 2.27 -1.45 30.93
N THR A 306 1.06 -0.98 30.65
CA THR A 306 -0.10 -1.11 31.54
C THR A 306 -1.20 -1.89 30.82
N ASP A 307 -1.75 -2.88 31.51
CA ASP A 307 -3.01 -3.55 31.13
C ASP A 307 -3.96 -3.38 32.32
N THR A 308 -5.12 -2.76 32.07
CA THR A 308 -6.15 -2.45 33.07
C THR A 308 -5.54 -1.79 34.32
N ASP A 309 -5.28 -2.55 35.39
CA ASP A 309 -4.78 -2.06 36.68
C ASP A 309 -3.33 -2.50 36.99
N THR A 310 -2.67 -3.22 36.08
CA THR A 310 -1.35 -3.82 36.31
C THR A 310 -0.27 -3.13 35.49
N ILE A 311 0.82 -2.74 36.17
CA ILE A 311 2.01 -2.16 35.55
C ILE A 311 3.07 -3.25 35.37
N TYR A 312 3.65 -3.31 34.17
CA TYR A 312 4.69 -4.24 33.79
C TYR A 312 5.97 -3.49 33.42
N HIS A 313 7.08 -3.96 33.98
CA HIS A 313 8.40 -3.40 33.74
C HIS A 313 9.20 -4.31 32.80
N LYS A 314 9.91 -3.69 31.86
CA LYS A 314 10.81 -4.40 30.95
C LYS A 314 12.02 -4.96 31.73
N GLN A 315 12.34 -6.24 31.52
CA GLN A 315 13.55 -6.89 32.08
C GLN A 315 14.80 -6.63 31.25
#